data_AF-A0A4Q3FDR4-F1
#
_entry.id   AF-A0A4Q3FDR4-F1
#
_cell.length_a   1.000
_cell.length_b   1.000
_cell.length_c   1.000
_cell.angle_alpha   90.00
_cell.angle_beta   90.00
_cell.angle_gamma   90.00
#
_symmetry.space_group_name_H-M   'P 1'
#
loop_
_entity.id
_entity.type
_entity.pdbx_description
1 polymer ?
#
loop_
_entity_poly.entity_id
_entity_poly.type
_entity_poly.pdbx_seq_one_letter_code
_entity_poly.pdbx_strand_id
1 'polypeptide(L)' 'MPSDDRGERLQIMLSQGELRALENWRFDKRMPSRAAAVRELLRRGLAAEGFDLAGEGVQSKQFGIVDQGGADASSPDEEA' A
#
# COMPACT_ATOMS: atom_id res chain seq x y z
N MET A 1 -4.37 32.23 15.54
CA MET A 1 -4.92 30.96 15.05
C MET A 1 -3.76 29.99 14.94
N PRO A 2 -3.65 28.92 15.75
CA PRO A 2 -2.56 27.98 15.57
C PRO A 2 -2.71 27.32 14.20
N SER A 3 -1.75 27.61 13.32
CA SER A 3 -1.59 27.00 12.01
C SER A 3 -1.27 25.52 12.20
N ASP A 4 -2.22 24.64 11.90
CA ASP A 4 -2.09 23.19 12.04
C ASP A 4 -1.26 22.61 10.87
N ASP A 5 -0.04 23.12 10.70
CA ASP A 5 0.95 22.59 9.73
C ASP A 5 1.68 21.36 10.31
N ARG A 6 1.33 20.96 11.53
CA ARG A 6 1.90 19.77 12.18
C ARG A 6 1.20 18.54 11.62
N GLY A 7 1.81 17.93 10.61
CA GLY A 7 1.36 16.65 10.10
C GLY A 7 1.16 15.62 11.23
N GLU A 8 0.01 14.95 11.23
CA GLU A 8 -0.33 13.92 12.20
C GLU A 8 0.49 12.64 11.97
N ARG A 9 0.91 11.98 13.05
CA ARG A 9 1.70 10.74 12.97
C ARG A 9 0.77 9.53 12.88
N LEU A 10 0.63 8.99 11.67
CA LEU A 10 -0.05 7.72 11.44
C LEU A 10 0.86 6.53 11.81
N GLN A 11 0.38 5.61 12.65
CA GLN A 11 0.99 4.30 12.86
C GLN A 11 0.22 3.27 12.02
N ILE A 12 0.96 2.47 11.25
CA ILE A 12 0.40 1.39 10.44
C ILE A 12 1.18 0.11 10.71
N MET A 13 0.46 -1.00 10.80
CA MET A 13 1.04 -2.33 10.89
C MET A 13 1.24 -2.86 9.47
N LEU A 14 2.48 -3.22 9.14
CA LEU A 14 2.83 -3.84 7.87
C LEU A 14 3.53 -5.16 8.16
N SER A 15 3.26 -6.16 7.35
CA SER A 15 4.05 -7.40 7.34
C SER A 15 5.48 -7.13 6.84
N GLN A 16 6.39 -8.10 7.04
CA GLN A 16 7.77 -7.95 6.59
C GLN A 16 7.87 -7.81 5.06
N GLY A 17 7.04 -8.54 4.31
CA GLY A 17 7.01 -8.47 2.83
C GLY A 17 6.56 -7.10 2.34
N GLU A 18 5.54 -6.55 2.99
CA GLU A 18 5.04 -5.21 2.74
C GLU A 18 6.08 -4.13 3.03
N LEU A 19 6.76 -4.23 4.19
CA LEU A 19 7.83 -3.29 4.51
C LEU A 19 8.93 -3.30 3.44
N ARG A 20 9.32 -4.48 2.93
CA ARG A 20 10.30 -4.60 1.85
C ARG A 20 9.79 -4.03 0.53
N ALA A 21 8.53 -4.29 0.16
CA ALA A 21 7.94 -3.73 -1.05
C ALA A 21 7.95 -2.20 -1.04
N LEU A 22 7.59 -1.59 0.10
CA LEU A 22 7.67 -0.14 0.30
C LEU A 22 9.10 0.38 0.19
N GLU A 23 10.08 -0.34 0.75
CA GLU A 23 11.49 0.06 0.65
C GLU A 23 12.04 -0.05 -0.76
N ASN A 24 11.78 -1.14 -1.47
CA ASN A 24 12.17 -1.31 -2.87
C ASN A 24 11.60 -0.19 -3.73
N TRP A 25 10.29 0.08 -3.61
CA TRP A 25 9.65 1.16 -4.33
C TRP A 25 10.23 2.53 -3.99
N ARG A 26 10.58 2.77 -2.72
CA ARG A 26 11.26 3.99 -2.28
C ARG A 26 12.60 4.15 -3.01
N PHE A 27 13.39 3.09 -3.12
CA PHE A 27 14.67 3.13 -3.83
C PHE A 27 14.48 3.35 -5.34
N ASP A 28 13.54 2.64 -5.97
CA ASP A 28 13.25 2.75 -7.39
C ASP A 28 12.79 4.16 -7.78
N LYS A 29 11.96 4.79 -6.94
CA LYS A 29 11.46 6.16 -7.14
C LYS A 29 12.37 7.22 -6.54
N ARG A 30 13.54 6.85 -6.01
CA ARG A 30 14.55 7.75 -5.39
C ARG A 30 13.95 8.66 -4.31
N MET A 31 13.04 8.11 -3.52
CA MET A 31 12.33 8.83 -2.49
C MET A 31 13.24 9.04 -1.26
N PRO A 32 13.31 10.26 -0.70
CA PRO A 32 14.28 10.60 0.34
C PRO A 32 13.98 9.95 1.70
N SER A 33 12.72 9.60 1.98
CA SER A 33 12.32 8.97 3.24
C SER A 33 11.17 7.99 3.05
N ARG A 34 10.99 7.08 4.02
CA ARG A 34 9.86 6.15 4.05
C ARG A 34 8.54 6.90 4.13
N ALA A 35 8.47 7.97 4.92
CA ALA A 35 7.28 8.82 5.01
C ALA A 35 6.94 9.50 3.67
N ALA A 36 7.95 9.98 2.93
CA ALA A 36 7.74 10.53 1.59
C ALA A 36 7.19 9.49 0.63
N ALA A 37 7.71 8.25 0.70
CA ALA A 37 7.22 7.17 -0.12
C ALA A 37 5.76 6.81 0.17
N VAL A 38 5.39 6.67 1.44
CA VAL A 38 4.00 6.41 1.85
C VAL A 38 3.06 7.54 1.41
N ARG A 39 3.46 8.80 1.59
CA ARG A 39 2.64 9.94 1.14
C ARG A 39 2.43 9.96 -0.37
N GLU A 40 3.47 9.62 -1.14
CA GLU A 40 3.37 9.55 -2.60
C GLU A 40 2.49 8.37 -3.04
N LEU A 41 2.58 7.21 -2.39
CA LEU A 41 1.68 6.08 -2.64
C LEU A 41 0.23 6.46 -2.33
N LEU A 42 -0.03 7.13 -1.21
CA LEU A 42 -1.36 7.63 -0.86
C LEU A 42 -1.87 8.64 -1.90
N ARG A 43 -1.04 9.60 -2.31
CA ARG A 43 -1.40 10.58 -3.35
C ARG A 43 -1.76 9.91 -4.66
N ARG A 44 -0.98 8.91 -5.09
CA ARG A 44 -1.23 8.15 -6.32
C ARG A 44 -2.47 7.28 -6.21
N GLY A 45 -2.69 6.66 -5.05
CA GLY A 45 -3.89 5.88 -4.79
C GLY A 45 -5.16 6.73 -4.84
N LEU A 46 -5.14 7.92 -4.23
CA LEU A 46 -6.27 8.85 -4.27
C LEU A 46 -6.51 9.48 -5.66
N ALA A 47 -5.47 9.61 -6.48
CA ALA A 47 -5.56 10.14 -7.84
C ALA A 47 -5.85 9.05 -8.90
N ALA A 48 -5.76 7.77 -8.54
CA ALA A 48 -6.09 6.68 -9.45
C ALA A 48 -7.61 6.56 -9.57
N GLU A 49 -8.15 6.84 -10.76
CA GLU A 49 -9.54 6.53 -11.10
C GLU A 49 -9.73 5.01 -11.02
N GLY A 50 -10.47 4.52 -10.02
CA GLY A 50 -10.63 3.09 -9.74
C GLY A 50 -10.58 2.69 -8.27
N PHE A 51 -10.35 3.63 -7.33
CA PHE A 51 -10.80 3.43 -5.95
C PHE A 51 -12.33 3.54 -5.92
N ASP A 52 -13.02 2.54 -6.48
CA ASP A 52 -14.40 2.28 -6.10
C ASP A 52 -14.38 2.18 -4.58
N LEU A 53 -15.12 3.08 -3.92
CA LEU A 53 -15.39 3.06 -2.48
C LEU A 53 -15.53 1.60 -2.08
N ALA A 54 -14.54 1.09 -1.34
CA ALA A 54 -14.50 -0.32 -1.02
C ALA A 54 -15.89 -0.74 -0.53
N GLY A 55 -16.52 -1.66 -1.28
CA GLY A 55 -17.93 -2.00 -1.06
C GLY A 55 -18.17 -2.29 0.41
N GLU A 56 -19.33 -1.90 0.94
CA GLU A 56 -19.69 -2.12 2.33
C GLU A 56 -19.35 -3.57 2.76
N GLY A 57 -18.41 -3.73 3.69
CA GLY A 57 -17.99 -5.03 4.22
C GLY A 57 -16.54 -5.47 3.93
N VAL A 58 -15.74 -4.70 3.18
CA VAL A 58 -14.32 -5.04 2.97
C VAL A 58 -13.53 -4.79 4.26
N GLN A 59 -12.99 -5.87 4.84
CA GLN A 59 -12.20 -5.79 6.07
C GLN A 59 -10.85 -5.11 5.82
N SER A 60 -10.38 -4.28 6.76
CA SER A 60 -9.09 -3.59 6.69
C SER A 60 -7.88 -4.52 6.46
N LYS A 61 -8.02 -5.82 6.77
CA LYS A 61 -7.02 -6.87 6.55
C LYS A 61 -6.86 -7.30 5.09
N GLN A 62 -7.83 -6.96 4.23
CA GLN A 62 -7.79 -7.27 2.79
C GLN A 62 -7.06 -6.19 1.99
N PHE A 63 -6.80 -5.01 2.58
CA PHE A 63 -5.95 -4.00 1.95
C PHE A 63 -4.49 -4.29 2.28
N GLY A 64 -3.68 -4.51 1.25
CA GLY A 64 -2.25 -4.73 1.37
C GLY A 64 -1.48 -3.95 0.30
N ILE A 65 -0.20 -3.73 0.56
CA ILE A 65 0.71 -3.15 -0.45
C ILE A 65 1.34 -4.20 -1.37
N VAL A 66 1.25 -5.47 -0.99
CA VAL A 66 1.55 -6.60 -1.88
C VAL A 66 0.23 -7.27 -2.21
N ASP A 67 -0.04 -7.39 -3.50
CA ASP A 67 -1.24 -8.03 -4.00
C ASP A 67 -1.20 -9.53 -3.70
N GLN A 68 -2.27 -10.09 -3.10
CA GLN A 68 -2.44 -11.55 -3.02
C GLN A 68 -3.03 -12.16 -4.32
N GLY A 69 -3.29 -11.37 -5.36
CA GLY A 69 -3.92 -11.75 -6.63
C GLY A 69 -3.12 -11.41 -7.90
N GLY A 70 -1.81 -11.18 -7.79
CA GLY A 70 -0.91 -10.91 -8.92
C GLY A 70 -0.06 -12.09 -9.35
N ALA A 71 -0.26 -13.27 -8.74
CA ALA A 71 0.49 -14.49 -9.03
C ALA A 71 -0.46 -15.67 -9.26
N ASP A 72 -1.45 -15.51 -10.14
CA ASP A 72 -2.06 -16.65 -10.85
C ASP A 72 -1.25 -16.94 -12.13
N ALA A 73 0.00 -17.30 -11.92
CA ALA A 73 0.90 -17.85 -12.93
C ALA A 73 1.78 -18.93 -12.30
N SER A 74 1.14 -19.83 -11.57
CA SER A 74 1.63 -21.18 -11.33
C SER A 74 0.43 -22.08 -11.51
N SER A 75 0.39 -22.75 -12.66
CA SER A 75 -0.65 -23.69 -13.08
C SER A 75 -1.10 -24.65 -11.99
N PRO A 76 -2.35 -25.14 -12.05
CA PRO A 76 -2.82 -26.23 -11.21
C PRO A 76 -2.21 -27.54 -11.73
N ASP A 77 -1.54 -28.27 -10.84
CA ASP A 77 -1.40 -29.72 -10.93
C ASP A 77 -2.04 -30.21 -9.60
N GLU A 78 -3.34 -30.44 -9.59
CA GLU A 78 -4.03 -31.68 -9.97
C GLU A 78 -3.76 -32.84 -8.99
N GLU A 79 -4.87 -33.46 -8.62
CA GLU A 79 -5.10 -34.41 -7.53
C GLU A 79 -4.31 -35.73 -7.65
N ALA A 80 -3.82 -36.24 -6.51
CA ALA A 80 -3.87 -37.67 -6.12
C ALA A 80 -3.45 -37.86 -4.65
#